data_AF-A0AAW9HPS1-F1
#
_entry.id   AF-A0AAW9HPS1-F1
#
_cell.length_a   1.000
_cell.length_b   1.000
_cell.length_c   1.000
_cell.angle_alpha   90.00
_cell.angle_beta   90.00
_cell.angle_gamma   90.00
#
_symmetry.space_group_name_H-M   'P 1'
#
loop_
_entity.id
_entity.type
_entity.pdbx_description
1 polymer ?
#
loop_
_entity_poly.entity_id
_entity_poly.type
_entity_poly.pdbx_seq_one_letter_code
_entity_poly.pdbx_strand_id
1 'polypeptide(L)'
;STVLRAHLEFGELPWKHTTISGWILDPDPAKKNDHKKMSKSKGNVVMPTELLVKHGADAVRYWAASARLGVDAAFDEKQMKVGRRLAMKVLNASKFALGMG
;
A
#
# COMPACT_ATOMS: atom_id res chain seq x y z
N SER A 1 -0.63 -16.27 20.65
CA SER A 1 0.62 -16.50 19.90
C SER A 1 0.40 -17.66 18.93
N THR A 2 0.22 -17.37 17.63
CA THR A 2 -0.13 -18.40 16.62
C THR A 2 1.00 -19.38 16.34
N VAL A 3 2.25 -18.90 16.34
CA VAL A 3 3.44 -19.74 16.14
C VAL A 3 3.64 -20.72 17.30
N LEU A 4 3.56 -20.22 18.55
CA LEU A 4 3.70 -21.07 19.74
C LEU A 4 2.61 -22.15 19.79
N ARG A 5 1.37 -21.78 19.45
CA ARG A 5 0.24 -22.72 19.47
C ARG A 5 0.40 -23.82 18.42
N ALA A 6 0.78 -23.47 17.19
CA ALA A 6 1.02 -24.46 16.13
C ALA A 6 2.13 -25.45 16.50
N HIS A 7 3.20 -24.98 17.14
CA HIS A 7 4.27 -25.84 17.60
C HIS A 7 3.81 -26.80 18.73
N LEU A 8 3.07 -26.30 19.72
CA LEU A 8 2.65 -27.09 20.88
C LEU A 8 1.53 -28.10 20.56
N GLU A 9 0.59 -27.74 19.69
CA GLU A 9 -0.57 -28.60 19.37
C GLU A 9 -0.29 -29.56 18.21
N PHE A 10 0.53 -29.14 17.23
CA PHE A 10 0.67 -29.86 15.96
C PHE A 10 2.12 -30.15 15.57
N GLY A 11 3.11 -29.67 16.34
CA GLY A 11 4.53 -29.91 16.04
C GLY A 11 5.02 -29.27 14.74
N GLU A 12 4.28 -28.30 14.19
CA GLU A 12 4.55 -27.72 12.88
C GLU A 12 4.50 -26.19 12.86
N LEU A 13 4.97 -25.60 11.75
CA LEU A 13 4.86 -24.16 11.51
C LEU A 13 3.47 -23.83 10.95
N PRO A 14 2.82 -22.74 11.41
CA PRO A 14 1.48 -22.37 10.94
C PRO A 14 1.44 -21.89 9.48
N TRP A 15 2.61 -21.55 8.92
CA TRP A 15 2.80 -21.19 7.52
C TRP A 15 4.25 -21.47 7.11
N LYS A 16 4.45 -21.84 5.85
CA LYS A 16 5.79 -22.08 5.26
C LYS A 16 6.46 -20.78 4.80
N HIS A 17 5.66 -19.80 4.40
CA HIS A 17 6.12 -18.51 3.88
C HIS A 17 5.34 -17.38 4.55
N THR A 18 6.04 -16.32 4.93
CA THR A 18 5.44 -15.11 5.50
C THR A 18 6.23 -13.89 5.04
N THR A 19 5.51 -12.78 4.86
CA THR A 19 6.09 -11.50 4.48
C THR A 19 5.58 -10.45 5.45
N ILE A 20 6.49 -9.58 5.89
CA ILE A 20 6.15 -8.47 6.80
C ILE A 20 6.26 -7.18 6.00
N SER A 21 5.18 -6.41 5.95
CA SER A 21 5.20 -5.06 5.40
C SER A 21 5.64 -4.06 6.47
N GLY A 22 6.34 -3.00 6.06
CA GLY A 22 6.61 -1.87 6.94
C GLY A 22 5.36 -1.03 7.20
N TRP A 23 5.50 -0.03 8.06
CA TRP A 23 4.46 0.96 8.33
C TRP A 23 4.40 2.01 7.23
N ILE A 24 3.19 2.53 6.99
CA ILE A 24 3.03 3.77 6.26
C ILE A 24 3.26 4.93 7.23
N LEU A 25 4.12 5.87 6.84
CA LEU A 25 4.49 7.03 7.63
C LEU A 25 3.70 8.27 7.17
N ASP A 26 3.32 9.11 8.13
CA ASP A 26 2.62 10.38 7.90
C ASP A 26 3.38 11.27 6.89
N PRO A 27 2.70 11.86 5.88
CA PRO A 27 3.32 12.71 4.87
C PRO A 27 3.79 14.09 5.35
N ASP A 28 3.45 14.54 6.57
CA ASP A 28 3.64 15.94 7.01
C ASP A 28 5.04 16.20 7.62
N PRO A 29 5.97 16.87 6.93
CA PRO A 29 7.28 17.23 7.47
C PRO A 29 7.25 18.48 8.37
N ALA A 30 6.12 19.21 8.43
CA ALA A 30 5.98 20.47 9.17
C ALA A 30 5.41 20.28 10.58
N LYS A 31 4.76 19.16 10.86
CA LYS A 31 4.44 18.75 12.24
C LYS A 31 5.71 18.28 12.92
N LYS A 32 5.97 18.76 14.14
CA LYS A 32 7.08 18.38 15.07
C LYS A 32 7.27 16.87 15.34
N ASN A 33 6.54 15.99 14.66
CA ASN A 33 6.50 14.56 14.82
C ASN A 33 7.07 13.87 13.58
N ASP A 34 8.40 13.77 13.52
CA ASP A 34 9.20 12.97 12.58
C ASP A 34 8.50 11.73 12.06
N HIS A 35 8.14 11.68 10.76
CA HIS A 35 7.81 10.47 9.99
C HIS A 35 7.19 9.33 10.80
N LYS A 36 6.15 9.62 11.60
CA LYS A 36 5.61 8.63 12.53
C LYS A 36 4.68 7.69 11.77
N LYS A 37 4.70 6.42 12.18
CA LYS A 37 3.67 5.44 11.80
C LYS A 37 2.27 6.06 11.88
N MET A 38 1.49 5.89 10.81
CA MET A 38 0.06 6.22 10.80
C MET A 38 -0.71 5.32 11.76
N SER A 39 -1.58 5.91 12.58
CA SER A 39 -2.51 5.17 13.43
C SER A 39 -3.71 6.02 13.82
N LYS A 40 -4.90 5.40 13.87
CA LYS A 40 -6.16 6.11 14.19
C LYS A 40 -6.09 6.83 15.53
N SER A 41 -5.51 6.20 16.55
CA SER A 41 -5.35 6.77 17.89
C SER A 41 -4.46 8.02 17.93
N LYS A 42 -3.51 8.16 16.99
CA LYS A 42 -2.65 9.35 16.89
C LYS A 42 -3.26 10.45 16.00
N GLY A 43 -4.41 10.19 15.37
CA GLY A 43 -5.07 11.16 14.48
C GLY A 43 -4.30 11.49 13.21
N ASN A 44 -3.25 10.74 12.88
CA ASN A 44 -2.35 10.99 11.74
C ASN A 44 -2.62 10.05 10.55
N VAL A 45 -3.90 9.78 10.27
CA VAL A 45 -4.32 8.83 9.23
C VAL A 45 -4.90 9.59 8.05
N VAL A 46 -4.53 9.18 6.84
CA VAL A 46 -5.23 9.56 5.61
C VAL A 46 -6.30 8.52 5.31
N MET A 47 -7.53 8.96 5.08
CA MET A 47 -8.65 8.04 4.80
C MET A 47 -8.54 7.46 3.38
N PRO A 48 -8.52 6.11 3.22
CA PRO A 48 -8.36 5.50 1.91
C PRO A 48 -9.50 5.83 0.93
N THR A 49 -10.71 6.05 1.43
CA THR A 49 -11.90 6.35 0.61
C THR A 49 -11.73 7.61 -0.23
N GLU A 50 -11.14 8.66 0.33
CA GLU A 50 -10.87 9.91 -0.38
C GLU A 50 -9.86 9.71 -1.53
N LEU A 51 -8.83 8.90 -1.27
CA LEU A 51 -7.81 8.57 -2.27
C LEU A 51 -8.37 7.73 -3.41
N LEU A 52 -9.25 6.78 -3.09
CA LEU A 52 -9.94 5.94 -4.08
C LEU A 52 -10.82 6.79 -5.01
N VAL A 53 -11.59 7.73 -4.45
CA VAL A 53 -12.41 8.65 -5.26
C VAL A 53 -11.54 9.54 -6.14
N LYS A 54 -10.43 10.07 -5.59
CA LYS A 54 -9.56 11.01 -6.30
C LYS A 54 -8.72 10.35 -7.40
N HIS A 55 -8.16 9.17 -7.15
CA HIS A 55 -7.16 8.55 -8.03
C HIS A 55 -7.60 7.23 -8.67
N GLY A 56 -8.61 6.57 -8.13
CA GLY A 56 -9.02 5.22 -8.52
C GLY A 56 -8.22 4.13 -7.80
N ALA A 57 -8.77 2.92 -7.78
CA ALA A 57 -8.20 1.78 -7.05
C ALA A 57 -6.80 1.38 -7.56
N ASP A 58 -6.59 1.35 -8.88
CA ASP A 58 -5.31 0.93 -9.47
C ASP A 58 -4.17 1.88 -9.14
N ALA A 59 -4.45 3.18 -9.08
CA ALA A 59 -3.47 4.19 -8.69
C ALA A 59 -3.04 4.04 -7.23
N VAL A 60 -4.01 3.78 -6.33
CA VAL A 60 -3.74 3.52 -4.91
C VAL A 60 -2.97 2.21 -4.71
N ARG A 61 -3.37 1.14 -5.42
CA ARG A 61 -2.67 -0.15 -5.40
C ARG A 61 -1.25 -0.05 -5.94
N TYR A 62 -1.04 0.73 -7.01
CA TYR A 62 0.29 0.95 -7.57
C TYR A 62 1.25 1.57 -6.55
N TRP A 63 0.81 2.61 -5.83
CA TRP A 63 1.62 3.19 -4.75
C TRP A 63 1.83 2.19 -3.62
N ALA A 64 0.79 1.52 -3.14
CA ALA A 64 0.91 0.56 -2.03
C ALA A 64 1.87 -0.60 -2.35
N ALA A 65 1.88 -1.09 -3.61
CA ALA A 65 2.76 -2.14 -4.08
C ALA A 65 4.19 -1.66 -4.36
N SER A 66 4.42 -0.35 -4.47
CA SER A 66 5.76 0.22 -4.67
C SER A 66 6.61 0.21 -3.39
N ALA A 67 5.99 0.00 -2.23
CA ALA A 67 6.67 -0.13 -0.95
C ALA A 67 7.47 -1.43 -0.86
N ARG A 68 8.70 -1.36 -0.32
CA ARG A 68 9.55 -2.53 -0.11
C ARG A 68 9.10 -3.29 1.14
N LEU A 69 9.04 -4.62 1.06
CA LEU A 69 8.78 -5.46 2.22
C LEU A 69 9.82 -5.23 3.32
N GLY A 70 9.37 -5.20 4.57
CA GLY A 70 10.19 -4.98 5.76
C GLY A 70 10.68 -3.55 5.96
N VAL A 71 10.34 -2.60 5.09
CA VAL A 71 10.77 -1.20 5.19
C VAL A 71 9.56 -0.29 5.26
N ASP A 72 9.62 0.68 6.16
CA ASP A 72 8.57 1.69 6.29
C ASP A 72 8.55 2.60 5.05
N ALA A 73 7.35 2.97 4.60
CA ALA A 73 7.14 3.77 3.40
C ALA A 73 6.45 5.09 3.75
N ALA A 74 7.02 6.20 3.30
CA ALA A 74 6.37 7.50 3.42
C ALA A 74 5.15 7.56 2.48
N PHE A 75 4.06 8.14 2.96
CA PHE A 75 2.91 8.40 2.12
C PHE A 75 3.24 9.46 1.05
N ASP A 76 3.11 9.08 -0.22
CA ASP A 76 3.38 9.96 -1.35
C ASP A 76 2.26 9.88 -2.38
N GLU A 77 1.36 10.85 -2.35
CA GLU A 77 0.26 10.96 -3.31
C GLU A 77 0.75 11.18 -4.75
N LYS A 78 1.99 11.66 -4.95
CA LYS A 78 2.54 11.84 -6.31
C LYS A 78 2.72 10.49 -7.02
N GLN A 79 3.04 9.42 -6.30
CA GLN A 79 3.12 8.08 -6.88
C GLN A 79 1.77 7.57 -7.40
N MET A 80 0.66 7.94 -6.75
CA MET A 80 -0.67 7.57 -7.22
C MET A 80 -0.97 8.21 -8.59
N LYS A 81 -0.55 9.46 -8.80
CA LYS A 81 -0.63 10.11 -10.13
C LYS A 81 0.20 9.38 -11.19
N VAL A 82 1.33 8.78 -10.82
CA VAL A 82 2.13 7.93 -11.72
C VAL A 82 1.35 6.66 -12.06
N GLY A 83 0.84 5.95 -11.04
CA GLY A 83 0.03 4.73 -11.22
C GLY A 83 -1.19 4.94 -12.10
N ARG A 84 -1.92 6.06 -11.91
CA ARG A 84 -3.06 6.40 -12.77
C ARG A 84 -2.67 6.61 -14.23
N ARG A 85 -1.56 7.32 -14.48
CA ARG A 85 -1.04 7.53 -15.84
C ARG A 85 -0.63 6.21 -16.48
N LEU A 86 -0.02 5.30 -15.71
CA LEU A 86 0.32 3.96 -16.19
C LEU A 86 -0.94 3.16 -16.54
N ALA A 87 -1.94 3.11 -15.65
CA ALA A 87 -3.20 2.42 -15.89
C ALA A 87 -3.92 2.93 -17.15
N MET A 88 -3.96 4.26 -17.35
CA MET A 88 -4.52 4.86 -18.57
C MET A 88 -3.74 4.48 -19.83
N LYS A 89 -2.41 4.42 -19.76
CA LYS A 89 -1.58 3.98 -20.89
C LYS A 89 -1.85 2.52 -21.25
N VAL A 90 -1.92 1.64 -20.25
CA VAL A 90 -2.27 0.23 -20.45
C VAL A 90 -3.66 0.11 -21.08
N LEU A 91 -4.65 0.84 -20.56
CA LEU A 91 -6.00 0.84 -21.14
C LEU A 91 -6.01 1.29 -22.60
N ASN A 92 -5.32 2.38 -22.93
CA ASN A 92 -5.26 2.88 -24.31
C ASN A 92 -4.54 1.90 -25.24
N ALA A 93 -3.45 1.28 -24.78
CA ALA A 93 -2.76 0.23 -25.54
C ALA A 93 -3.66 -0.99 -25.78
N SER A 94 -4.40 -1.43 -24.75
CA SER A 94 -5.37 -2.53 -24.87
C SER A 94 -6.50 -2.19 -25.84
N LYS A 95 -7.06 -0.97 -25.79
CA LYS A 95 -8.10 -0.52 -26.74
C LYS A 95 -7.58 -0.53 -28.17
N PHE A 96 -6.36 -0.04 -28.39
CA PHE A 96 -5.72 -0.08 -29.71
C PHE A 96 -5.54 -1.52 -30.21
N ALA A 97 -5.01 -2.41 -29.36
CA ALA A 97 -4.79 -3.82 -29.72
C ALA A 97 -6.11 -4.59 -29.98
N LEU A 98 -7.19 -4.23 -29.29
CA LEU A 98 -8.51 -4.85 -29.43
C LEU A 98 -9.40 -4.18 -30.49
N GLY A 99 -8.94 -3.10 -31.15
CA GLY A 99 -9.75 -2.34 -32.11
C GLY A 99 -10.97 -1.64 -31.49
N MET A 100 -10.94 -1.34 -30.19
CA MET A 100 -12.03 -0.70 -29.43
C MET A 100 -11.85 0.83 -29.33
N GLY A 101 -11.21 1.44 -30.33
CA GLY A 101 -10.85 2.86 -30.36
C GLY A 101 -11.37 3.55 -31.61
#